data_AF-A0A9Q7UYK8-F1
#
_entry.id   AF-A0A9Q7UYK8-F1
#
_cell.length_a   1.000
_cell.length_b   1.000
_cell.length_c   1.000
_cell.angle_alpha   90.00
_cell.angle_beta   90.00
_cell.angle_gamma   90.00
#
_symmetry.space_group_name_H-M   'P 1'
#
loop_
_entity.id
_entity.type
_entity.pdbx_description
1 polymer ?
#
loop_
_entity_poly.entity_id
_entity_poly.type
_entity_poly.pdbx_seq_one_letter_code
_entity_poly.pdbx_strand_id
1 'polypeptide(L)'
;MAMRCRRVAAATGLAAAVSAWPAWGYFDHYLSGTIVGTLGQAQLNSAWGVFGKTMDEGADGASVAFSLPADQRHRAVEGSFTPLQTRTDRGDACRQVRSEFRRAGQSESWTGWYCKEQGGWKSRKLPD
;
A
#
# COMPACT_ATOMS: atom_id res chain seq x y z
N MET A 1 -2.73 -41.40 -63.95
CA MET A 1 -3.70 -40.62 -63.15
C MET A 1 -2.95 -39.89 -62.05
N ALA A 2 -3.06 -38.57 -62.00
CA ALA A 2 -2.25 -37.68 -61.19
C ALA A 2 -2.64 -37.72 -59.71
N MET A 3 -1.66 -37.83 -58.81
CA MET A 3 -1.85 -37.64 -57.38
C MET A 3 -1.27 -36.28 -57.00
N ARG A 4 -2.15 -35.29 -56.79
CA ARG A 4 -1.79 -33.93 -56.38
C ARG A 4 -2.37 -33.62 -55.00
N CYS A 5 -1.47 -33.10 -54.17
CA CYS A 5 -1.65 -32.11 -53.10
C CYS A 5 -2.80 -32.29 -52.12
N ARG A 6 -2.46 -32.62 -50.86
CA ARG A 6 -3.28 -32.22 -49.71
C ARG A 6 -2.50 -31.24 -48.82
N ARG A 7 -3.16 -30.10 -48.63
CA ARG A 7 -2.72 -28.84 -48.02
C ARG A 7 -2.34 -29.03 -46.55
N VAL A 8 -1.20 -28.47 -46.15
CA VAL A 8 -0.80 -28.30 -44.75
C VAL A 8 -1.70 -27.22 -44.13
N ALA A 9 -2.48 -27.59 -43.13
CA ALA A 9 -3.26 -26.65 -42.32
C ALA A 9 -2.35 -26.09 -41.22
N ALA A 10 -2.03 -24.81 -41.29
CA ALA A 10 -1.34 -24.09 -40.22
C ALA A 10 -2.37 -23.66 -39.15
N ALA A 11 -2.26 -24.23 -37.96
CA ALA A 11 -2.95 -23.79 -36.76
C ALA A 11 -1.96 -23.02 -35.88
N THR A 12 -2.19 -21.72 -35.68
CA THR A 12 -1.43 -20.93 -34.69
C THR A 12 -2.31 -19.86 -34.04
N GLY A 13 -2.81 -20.22 -32.86
CA GLY A 13 -2.99 -19.40 -31.65
C GLY A 13 -3.45 -17.94 -31.75
N LEU A 14 -4.71 -17.70 -31.41
CA LEU A 14 -5.18 -16.44 -30.85
C LEU A 14 -4.58 -16.27 -29.44
N ALA A 15 -3.46 -15.58 -29.32
CA ALA A 15 -2.96 -15.10 -28.04
C ALA A 15 -3.87 -13.95 -27.57
N ALA A 16 -4.83 -14.25 -26.70
CA ALA A 16 -5.60 -13.24 -26.00
C ALA A 16 -4.65 -12.48 -25.06
N ALA A 17 -4.26 -11.27 -25.45
CA ALA A 17 -3.60 -10.32 -24.57
C ALA A 17 -4.60 -9.92 -23.47
N VAL A 18 -4.57 -10.61 -22.34
CA VAL A 18 -5.22 -10.16 -21.12
C VAL A 18 -4.48 -8.90 -20.70
N SER A 19 -5.06 -7.74 -21.00
CA SER A 19 -4.61 -6.47 -20.45
C SER A 19 -4.83 -6.55 -18.94
N ALA A 20 -3.76 -6.81 -18.20
CA ALA A 20 -3.75 -6.64 -16.76
C ALA A 20 -3.99 -5.16 -16.49
N TRP A 21 -5.25 -4.78 -16.25
CA TRP A 21 -5.57 -3.43 -15.80
C TRP A 21 -4.77 -3.15 -14.52
N PRO A 22 -4.18 -1.96 -14.38
CA PRO A 22 -3.41 -1.63 -13.20
C PRO A 22 -4.34 -1.74 -11.98
N ALA A 23 -3.97 -2.59 -11.02
CA ALA A 23 -4.73 -2.80 -9.78
C ALA A 23 -4.98 -1.49 -8.98
N TRP A 24 -4.27 -0.42 -9.32
CA TRP A 24 -4.41 0.95 -8.82
C TRP A 24 -5.86 1.45 -8.79
N GLY A 25 -6.63 1.27 -9.87
CA GLY A 25 -8.01 1.78 -9.92
C GLY A 25 -8.99 1.08 -8.97
N TYR A 26 -8.72 -0.19 -8.63
CA TYR A 26 -9.54 -0.92 -7.66
C TYR A 26 -9.28 -0.45 -6.23
N PHE A 27 -8.01 -0.18 -5.89
CA PHE A 27 -7.63 0.36 -4.58
C PHE A 27 -8.08 1.81 -4.41
N ASP A 28 -8.04 2.62 -5.47
CA ASP A 28 -8.56 4.00 -5.43
C ASP A 28 -10.03 4.03 -5.02
N HIS A 29 -10.87 3.17 -5.61
CA HIS A 29 -12.29 3.12 -5.25
C HIS A 29 -12.51 2.66 -3.80
N TYR A 30 -11.75 1.65 -3.34
CA TYR A 30 -11.91 1.11 -1.98
C TYR A 30 -11.39 2.07 -0.89
N LEU A 31 -10.28 2.77 -1.16
CA LEU A 31 -9.68 3.71 -0.22
C LEU A 31 -10.28 5.12 -0.32
N SER A 32 -11.00 5.47 -1.39
CA SER A 32 -11.64 6.79 -1.55
C SER A 32 -12.60 7.16 -0.41
N GLY A 33 -13.12 6.19 0.34
CA GLY A 33 -13.95 6.40 1.52
C GLY A 33 -13.17 6.67 2.81
N THR A 34 -11.85 6.49 2.82
CA THR A 34 -11.01 6.61 4.01
C THR A 34 -10.30 7.96 4.09
N ILE A 35 -9.80 8.31 5.28
CA ILE A 35 -9.03 9.55 5.46
C ILE A 35 -7.75 9.47 4.64
N VAL A 36 -7.06 8.33 4.68
CA VAL A 36 -5.81 8.14 3.94
C VAL A 36 -5.98 8.07 2.44
N GLY A 37 -7.03 7.41 1.93
CA GLY A 37 -7.26 7.35 0.48
C GLY A 37 -7.74 8.67 -0.13
N THR A 38 -7.97 9.70 0.69
CA THR A 38 -8.36 11.05 0.24
C THR A 38 -7.30 12.11 0.60
N LEU A 39 -6.10 11.70 1.01
CA LEU A 39 -4.99 12.61 1.19
C LEU A 39 -4.47 13.12 -0.16
N GLY A 40 -4.11 14.40 -0.20
CA GLY A 40 -3.35 14.94 -1.32
C GLY A 40 -1.94 14.37 -1.38
N GLN A 41 -1.28 14.40 -2.55
CA GLN A 41 0.06 13.83 -2.73
C GLN A 41 1.09 14.39 -1.73
N ALA A 42 1.03 15.70 -1.41
CA ALA A 42 1.94 16.31 -0.44
C ALA A 42 1.71 15.81 1.00
N GLN A 43 0.44 15.65 1.38
CA GLN A 43 0.06 15.07 2.67
C GLN A 43 0.48 13.60 2.76
N LEU A 44 0.27 12.83 1.69
CA LEU A 44 0.67 11.43 1.60
C LEU A 44 2.20 11.27 1.70
N ASN A 45 2.98 12.08 0.98
CA ASN A 45 4.44 12.06 1.08
C ASN A 45 4.93 12.39 2.49
N SER A 46 4.29 13.37 3.15
CA SER A 46 4.62 13.75 4.53
C SER A 46 4.31 12.61 5.51
N ALA A 47 3.13 11.98 5.37
CA ALA A 47 2.75 10.82 6.17
C ALA A 47 3.71 9.65 5.97
N TRP A 48 4.12 9.37 4.73
CA TRP A 48 5.12 8.32 4.44
C TRP A 48 6.49 8.63 5.01
N GLY A 49 6.92 9.90 5.02
CA GLY A 49 8.16 10.32 5.67
C GLY A 49 8.14 10.04 7.18
N VAL A 50 7.05 10.41 7.85
CA VAL A 50 6.87 10.12 9.29
C VAL A 50 6.78 8.62 9.55
N PHE A 51 6.05 7.88 8.70
CA PHE A 51 5.94 6.43 8.78
C PHE A 51 7.31 5.77 8.69
N GLY A 52 8.09 6.07 7.64
CA GLY A 52 9.43 5.51 7.45
C GLY A 52 10.35 5.77 8.65
N LYS A 53 10.39 7.02 9.13
CA LYS A 53 11.17 7.37 10.32
C LYS A 53 10.70 6.61 11.57
N THR A 54 9.39 6.52 11.79
CA THR A 54 8.82 5.79 12.93
C THR A 54 9.18 4.31 12.87
N MET A 55 9.17 3.73 11.68
CA MET A 55 9.52 2.33 11.46
C MET A 55 11.02 2.05 11.67
N ASP A 56 11.89 2.97 11.25
CA ASP A 56 13.34 2.81 11.37
C ASP A 56 13.87 3.11 12.78
N GLU A 57 13.29 4.08 13.48
CA GLU A 57 13.85 4.65 14.71
C GLU A 57 12.95 4.52 15.94
N GLY A 58 11.63 4.38 15.76
CA GLY A 58 10.67 4.41 16.87
C GLY A 58 10.79 3.17 17.76
N ALA A 59 10.61 3.32 19.07
CA ALA A 59 10.50 2.18 19.98
C ALA A 59 9.08 1.57 19.94
N ASP A 60 8.98 0.27 20.21
CA ASP A 60 7.66 -0.36 20.39
C ASP A 60 6.92 0.27 21.58
N GLY A 61 5.64 0.57 21.39
CA GLY A 61 4.78 1.30 22.33
C GLY A 61 4.89 2.83 22.25
N ALA A 62 5.91 3.38 21.57
CA ALA A 62 6.07 4.83 21.45
C ALA A 62 5.22 5.38 20.29
N SER A 63 4.31 6.31 20.59
CA SER A 63 3.46 6.95 19.60
C SER A 63 4.12 8.19 19.02
N VAL A 64 4.22 8.27 17.69
CA VAL A 64 4.73 9.43 16.95
C VAL A 64 3.54 10.15 16.31
N ALA A 65 3.14 11.27 16.91
CA ALA A 65 2.09 12.12 16.37
C ALA A 65 2.59 12.97 15.20
N PHE A 66 1.70 13.26 14.26
CA PHE A 66 1.95 14.16 13.14
C PHE A 66 0.70 14.96 12.77
N SER A 67 0.91 16.07 12.07
CA SER A 67 -0.14 16.90 11.49
C SER A 67 0.16 17.14 10.02
N LEU A 68 -0.86 16.95 9.20
CA LEU A 68 -0.85 17.19 7.76
C LEU A 68 -1.71 18.44 7.53
N PRO A 69 -1.11 19.60 7.21
CA PRO A 69 -1.86 20.85 7.06
C PRO A 69 -2.83 20.76 5.88
N ALA A 70 -3.89 21.58 5.94
CA ALA A 70 -4.80 21.74 4.82
C ALA A 70 -4.09 22.38 3.61
N ASP A 71 -4.57 22.06 2.41
CA ASP A 71 -4.23 22.78 1.17
C ASP A 71 -5.50 23.26 0.46
N GLN A 72 -5.38 23.76 -0.77
CA GLN A 72 -6.52 24.29 -1.52
C GLN A 72 -7.64 23.26 -1.79
N ARG A 73 -7.33 21.96 -1.77
CA ARG A 73 -8.25 20.86 -2.14
C ARG A 73 -8.47 19.85 -1.01
N HIS A 74 -7.55 19.76 -0.05
CA HIS A 74 -7.58 18.77 1.02
C HIS A 74 -7.63 19.44 2.39
N ARG A 75 -8.45 18.90 3.29
CA ARG A 75 -8.56 19.38 4.66
C ARG A 75 -7.35 18.93 5.48
N ALA A 76 -7.13 19.60 6.62
CA ALA A 76 -6.11 19.20 7.58
C ALA A 76 -6.44 17.81 8.16
N VAL A 77 -5.39 17.02 8.41
CA VAL A 77 -5.48 15.68 8.99
C VAL A 77 -4.46 15.57 10.10
N GLU A 78 -4.87 15.06 11.24
CA GLU A 78 -3.96 14.68 12.33
C GLU A 78 -3.80 13.17 12.34
N GLY A 79 -2.68 12.68 12.84
CA GLY A 79 -2.51 11.25 12.98
C GLY A 79 -1.38 10.85 13.90
N SER A 80 -1.22 9.55 14.07
CA SER A 80 -0.10 8.96 14.79
C SER A 80 0.24 7.59 14.27
N PHE A 81 1.53 7.26 14.30
CA PHE A 81 2.02 5.90 14.10
C PHE A 81 2.61 5.39 15.41
N THR A 82 2.23 4.18 15.79
CA THR A 82 2.73 3.53 17.01
C THR A 82 3.21 2.12 16.64
N PRO A 83 4.52 1.88 16.56
CA PRO A 83 5.04 0.51 16.50
C PRO A 83 4.56 -0.25 17.74
N LEU A 84 4.03 -1.44 17.55
CA LEU A 84 3.48 -2.26 18.63
C LEU A 84 4.42 -3.39 18.98
N GLN A 85 4.96 -4.04 17.95
CA GLN A 85 5.74 -5.27 18.07
C GLN A 85 6.74 -5.34 16.92
N THR A 86 7.91 -5.88 17.20
CA THR A 86 8.96 -6.14 16.22
C THR A 86 9.33 -7.63 16.20
N ARG A 87 9.45 -8.20 15.01
CA ARG A 87 9.92 -9.59 14.81
C ARG A 87 10.64 -9.77 13.49
N THR A 88 11.34 -10.89 13.33
CA THR A 88 11.94 -11.26 12.05
C THR A 88 11.04 -12.23 11.32
N ASP A 89 10.79 -12.00 10.03
CA ASP A 89 10.11 -12.93 9.12
C ASP A 89 10.89 -13.05 7.82
N ARG A 90 11.26 -14.28 7.44
CA ARG A 90 12.04 -14.58 6.21
C ARG A 90 13.35 -13.81 6.09
N GLY A 91 13.95 -13.44 7.22
CA GLY A 91 15.19 -12.66 7.28
C GLY A 91 14.98 -11.13 7.26
N ASP A 92 13.75 -10.66 7.04
CA ASP A 92 13.41 -9.25 7.07
C ASP A 92 12.99 -8.83 8.49
N ALA A 93 13.38 -7.63 8.91
CA ALA A 93 12.84 -7.01 10.10
C ALA A 93 11.39 -6.56 9.81
N CYS A 94 10.44 -7.02 10.62
CA CYS A 94 9.03 -6.71 10.50
C CYS A 94 8.52 -6.02 11.76
N ARG A 95 7.67 -5.02 11.59
CA ARG A 95 7.01 -4.34 12.70
C ARG A 95 5.52 -4.25 12.48
N GLN A 96 4.77 -4.53 13.53
CA GLN A 96 3.34 -4.27 13.60
C GLN A 96 3.15 -2.82 14.01
N VAL A 97 2.27 -2.09 13.33
CA VAL A 97 2.07 -0.65 13.58
C VAL A 97 0.59 -0.38 13.69
N ARG A 98 0.20 0.34 14.74
CA ARG A 98 -1.09 1.03 14.80
C ARG A 98 -0.98 2.38 14.11
N SER A 99 -1.84 2.60 13.13
CA SER A 99 -1.95 3.87 12.41
C SER A 99 -3.30 4.49 12.74
N GLU A 100 -3.29 5.75 13.15
CA GLU A 100 -4.50 6.51 13.50
C GLU A 100 -4.52 7.81 12.71
N PHE A 101 -5.67 8.15 12.14
CA PHE A 101 -5.88 9.38 11.38
C PHE A 101 -7.20 10.03 11.81
N ARG A 102 -7.23 11.36 11.88
CA ARG A 102 -8.39 12.15 12.31
C ARG A 102 -8.56 13.35 11.40
N ARG A 103 -9.81 13.59 11.00
CA ARG A 103 -10.19 14.70 10.12
C ARG A 103 -11.62 15.14 10.39
N ALA A 104 -11.81 16.35 10.90
CA ALA A 104 -13.14 16.98 11.04
C ALA A 104 -14.23 16.04 11.62
N GLY A 105 -13.97 15.42 12.77
CA GLY A 105 -14.91 14.51 13.43
C GLY A 105 -14.92 13.07 12.90
N GLN A 106 -14.20 12.79 11.81
CA GLN A 106 -13.93 11.43 11.34
C GLN A 106 -12.65 10.89 11.96
N SER A 107 -12.61 9.59 12.23
CA SER A 107 -11.42 8.88 12.67
C SER A 107 -11.27 7.57 11.91
N GLU A 108 -10.03 7.23 11.60
CA GLU A 108 -9.63 5.98 10.95
C GLU A 108 -8.50 5.37 11.79
N SER A 109 -8.57 4.07 12.05
CA SER A 109 -7.52 3.35 12.77
C SER A 109 -7.40 1.94 12.23
N TRP A 110 -6.17 1.51 11.97
CA TRP A 110 -5.87 0.12 11.62
C TRP A 110 -4.54 -0.31 12.22
N THR A 111 -4.35 -1.62 12.26
CA THR A 111 -3.09 -2.25 12.63
C THR A 111 -2.62 -3.13 11.48
N GLY A 112 -1.34 -3.04 11.13
CA GLY A 112 -0.77 -3.82 10.04
C GLY A 112 0.69 -4.19 10.29
N TRP A 113 1.09 -5.33 9.76
CA TRP A 113 2.48 -5.76 9.73
C TRP A 113 3.18 -5.21 8.48
N TYR A 114 4.38 -4.65 8.68
CA TYR A 114 5.22 -4.15 7.61
C TYR A 114 6.64 -4.70 7.77
N CYS A 115 7.24 -5.18 6.69
CA CYS A 115 8.57 -5.74 6.68
C CYS A 115 9.51 -4.89 5.83
N LYS A 116 10.75 -4.76 6.29
CA LYS A 116 11.80 -3.99 5.62
C LYS A 116 12.42 -4.84 4.52
N GLU A 117 11.93 -4.63 3.30
CA GLU A 117 12.42 -5.29 2.09
C GLU A 117 13.44 -4.41 1.37
N GLN A 118 14.07 -4.96 0.32
CA GLN A 118 14.87 -4.16 -0.61
C GLN A 118 13.97 -3.09 -1.27
N GLY A 119 14.17 -1.82 -0.88
CA GLY A 119 13.37 -0.68 -1.34
C GLY A 119 12.44 -0.06 -0.29
N GLY A 120 12.40 -0.60 0.94
CA GLY A 120 11.70 0.03 2.07
C GLY A 120 10.68 -0.88 2.76
N TRP A 121 9.85 -0.27 3.61
CA TRP A 121 8.83 -0.96 4.38
C TRP A 121 7.60 -1.29 3.52
N LYS A 122 7.23 -2.57 3.42
CA LYS A 122 6.04 -3.02 2.69
C LYS A 122 5.12 -3.82 3.60
N SER A 123 3.81 -3.71 3.37
CA SER A 123 2.84 -4.49 4.13
C SER A 123 3.04 -5.98 3.88
N ARG A 124 2.96 -6.78 4.94
CA ARG A 124 3.06 -8.24 4.87
C ARG A 124 1.97 -8.85 5.73
N LYS A 125 1.18 -9.75 5.14
CA LYS A 125 0.23 -10.54 5.93
C LYS A 125 1.03 -11.51 6.80
N LEU A 126 0.82 -11.40 8.09
CA LEU A 126 1.55 -12.11 9.12
C LEU A 126 0.54 -12.57 10.17
N PRO A 127 0.69 -13.77 10.76
CA PRO A 127 -0.16 -14.19 11.87
C PRO A 127 0.04 -13.23 13.05
N ASP A 128 -1.06 -12.95 13.74
CA ASP A 128 -1.06 -12.18 15.00
C ASP A 128 -0.22 -12.89 16.07
#